data_AF-A0A970TJI8-F1
#
_entry.id   AF-A0A970TJI8-F1
#
_cell.length_a   1.000
_cell.length_b   1.000
_cell.length_c   1.000
_cell.angle_alpha   90.00
_cell.angle_beta   90.00
_cell.angle_gamma   90.00
#
_symmetry.space_group_name_H-M   'P 1'
#
loop_
_entity.id
_entity.type
_entity.pdbx_description
1 polymer ?
#
loop_
_entity_poly.entity_id
_entity_poly.type
_entity_poly.pdbx_seq_one_letter_code
_entity_poly.pdbx_strand_id
1 'polypeptide(L)' 'AGQHKLNWNGRDSRGNSVGSGIYFYKLSTPSTNQTKKMVIVK' A
#
# COMPACT_ATOMS: atom_id res chain seq x y z
N ALA A 1 -0.37 3.44 -21.33
CA ALA A 1 0.30 2.99 -20.10
C ALA A 1 1.18 4.12 -19.57
N GLY A 2 1.25 4.32 -18.26
CA GLY A 2 2.00 5.41 -17.64
C GLY A 2 2.35 5.11 -16.19
N GLN A 3 3.19 5.95 -15.58
CA GLN A 3 3.53 5.81 -14.16
C GLN A 3 2.44 6.43 -13.29
N HIS A 4 1.87 5.62 -12.40
CA HIS A 4 0.92 6.08 -11.37
C HIS A 4 1.61 5.98 -10.01
N LYS A 5 1.67 7.11 -9.29
CA LYS A 5 2.23 7.19 -7.94
C LYS A 5 1.08 7.38 -6.96
N LEU A 6 1.06 6.57 -5.90
CA LEU A 6 0.13 6.68 -4.79
C LEU A 6 0.94 6.74 -3.50
N ASN A 7 0.75 7.82 -2.75
CA ASN A 7 1.37 7.98 -1.44
C ASN A 7 0.35 7.56 -0.37
N TRP A 8 0.70 6.55 0.41
CA TRP A 8 -0.11 6.19 1.56
C TRP A 8 0.30 7.00 2.78
N ASN A 9 -0.70 7.47 3.54
CA ASN A 9 -0.52 8.35 4.69
C ASN A 9 -0.22 7.60 6.01
N GLY A 10 0.04 6.29 5.94
CA GLY A 10 0.29 5.48 7.13
C GLY A 10 -0.93 5.34 8.06
N ARG A 11 -2.14 5.47 7.51
CA ARG A 11 -3.39 5.29 8.27
C ARG A 11 -4.18 4.08 7.81
N ASP A 12 -4.81 3.40 8.76
CA ASP A 12 -5.79 2.35 8.49
C ASP A 12 -7.14 2.95 8.03
N SER A 13 -8.11 2.08 7.72
CA SER A 13 -9.46 2.48 7.31
C SER A 13 -10.26 3.20 8.40
N ARG A 14 -9.83 3.14 9.66
CA ARG A 14 -10.45 3.83 10.79
C ARG A 14 -9.76 5.16 11.09
N GLY A 15 -8.75 5.53 10.30
CA GLY A 15 -7.97 6.76 10.47
C GLY A 15 -6.85 6.65 11.50
N ASN A 16 -6.60 5.47 12.08
CA ASN A 16 -5.54 5.28 13.06
C ASN A 16 -4.18 5.21 12.38
N SER A 17 -3.16 5.80 13.00
CA SER A 17 -1.79 5.64 12.54
C SER A 17 -1.35 4.21 12.75
N VAL A 18 -0.82 3.58 11.70
CA VAL A 18 -0.29 2.22 11.81
C VAL A 18 1.12 2.25 12.37
N GLY A 19 1.51 1.18 13.08
CA GLY A 19 2.85 1.05 13.66
C GLY A 19 3.93 0.73 12.62
N SER A 20 5.19 0.71 13.08
CA SER A 20 6.29 0.15 12.27
C SER A 20 6.01 -1.32 11.97
N GLY A 21 6.16 -1.73 10.71
CA GLY A 21 5.83 -3.10 10.31
C GLY A 21 5.85 -3.34 8.81
N ILE A 22 5.62 -4.59 8.42
CA ILE A 22 5.49 -5.01 7.03
C ILE A 22 4.01 -5.09 6.68
N TYR A 23 3.61 -4.34 5.65
CA TYR A 23 2.24 -4.28 5.14
C TYR A 23 2.21 -4.80 3.71
N PHE A 24 1.26 -5.67 3.40
CA PHE A 24 1.07 -6.17 2.04
C PHE A 24 -0.06 -5.42 1.35
N TYR A 25 0.13 -5.09 0.08
CA TYR A 25 -0.91 -4.54 -0.77
C TYR A 25 -1.03 -5.33 -2.07
N LYS A 26 -2.25 -5.38 -2.60
CA LYS A 26 -2.57 -6.01 -3.87
C LYS A 26 -3.08 -4.96 -4.84
N LEU A 27 -2.41 -4.84 -5.98
CA LEU A 27 -2.87 -4.07 -7.13
C LEU A 27 -3.60 -5.03 -8.08
N SER A 28 -4.89 -4.80 -8.27
CA SER A 28 -5.74 -5.58 -9.18
C SER A 28 -6.13 -4.70 -10.36
N THR A 29 -5.82 -5.14 -11.56
CA THR A 29 -6.36 -4.61 -12.83
C THR A 29 -7.04 -5.76 -13.57
N PRO A 30 -7.88 -5.50 -14.59
CA PRO A 30 -8.52 -6.57 -15.37
C PRO A 30 -7.52 -7.55 -15.99
N SER A 31 -6.30 -7.10 -16.29
CA SER A 31 -5.26 -7.89 -16.93
C SER A 31 -4.14 -8.37 -15.98
N THR A 32 -4.06 -7.88 -14.75
CA THR A 32 -2.91 -8.17 -13.88
C THR A 32 -3.27 -8.08 -12.39
N ASN A 33 -2.77 -9.04 -11.62
CA ASN A 33 -2.75 -9.00 -10.17
C ASN A 33 -1.30 -8.94 -9.69
N GLN A 34 -0.93 -7.90 -8.93
CA GLN A 34 0.39 -7.78 -8.32
C GLN A 34 0.27 -7.65 -6.81
N THR A 35 0.99 -8.47 -6.07
CA THR A 35 1.13 -8.31 -4.61
C THR A 35 2.51 -7.76 -4.31
N LYS A 36 2.58 -6.73 -3.49
CA LYS A 36 3.84 -6.11 -3.06
C LYS A 36 3.81 -5.87 -1.55
N LYS A 37 5.00 -5.89 -0.95
CA LYS A 37 5.20 -5.53 0.45
C LYS A 37 5.67 -4.09 0.56
N MET A 38 5.21 -3.41 1.59
CA MET A 38 5.59 -2.07 2.00
C MET A 38 6.09 -2.15 3.43
N VAL A 39 7.22 -1.52 3.71
CA VAL A 39 7.79 -1.47 5.06
C VAL A 39 7.56 -0.06 5.59
N ILE A 40 6.88 0.03 6.73
CA ILE A 40 6.79 1.28 7.48
C ILE A 40 7.83 1.24 8.58
N VAL A 41 8.64 2.29 8.61
CA VAL A 41 9.53 2.59 9.72
C VAL A 41 9.07 3.93 10.27
N LYS A 42 8.70 3.96 11.55
CA LYS A 42 8.37 5.17 12.28
C LYS A 42 9.62 5.98 12.62
#